data_AF-A0A970WHH7-F1
#
_entry.id   AF-A0A970WHH7-F1
#
_cell.length_a   1.000
_cell.length_b   1.000
_cell.length_c   1.000
_cell.angle_alpha   90.00
_cell.angle_beta   90.00
_cell.angle_gamma   90.00
#
_symmetry.space_group_name_H-M   'P 1'
#
loop_
_entity.id
_entity.type
_entity.pdbx_description
1 polymer ?
#
loop_
_entity_poly.entity_id
_entity_poly.type
_entity_poly.pdbx_seq_one_letter_code
_entity_poly.pdbx_strand_id
1 'polypeptide(L)'
;MSSDICEYPRREKQSFQIFFPSGIDQKAFLTTWPGGTPVSVELDPRFVRLLLVLYDFRLKDTEKDVQPPEARGWRSREAIAMEIGRRTGYSIDAQTLSAYANQLTRKLARAFRLAFVGGRVPPLIDRRRNLGYRLPPHVELTIIDGAIQEDQVTPGN
;
A
#
# COMPACT_ATOMS: atom_id res chain seq x y z
N MET A 1 -8.80 4.63 36.77
CA MET A 1 -7.73 4.56 35.76
C MET A 1 -8.38 4.08 34.47
N SER A 2 -8.72 5.00 33.57
CA SER A 2 -9.34 4.65 32.29
C SER A 2 -8.23 4.13 31.38
N SER A 3 -8.33 2.88 30.96
CA SER A 3 -7.48 2.36 29.89
C SER A 3 -7.99 3.00 28.60
N ASP A 4 -7.36 4.09 28.17
CA ASP A 4 -7.55 4.65 26.84
C ASP A 4 -7.04 3.64 25.82
N ILE A 5 -7.88 2.66 25.52
CA ILE A 5 -7.74 1.84 24.33
C ILE A 5 -7.89 2.84 23.19
N CYS A 6 -6.79 3.10 22.49
CA CYS A 6 -6.80 3.82 21.23
C CYS A 6 -7.60 2.98 20.23
N GLU A 7 -8.93 3.08 20.28
CA GLU A 7 -9.82 2.52 19.29
C GLU A 7 -9.61 3.32 18.02
N TYR A 8 -8.84 2.75 17.11
CA TYR A 8 -8.74 3.25 15.74
C TYR A 8 -10.15 3.29 15.13
N PRO A 9 -10.75 4.47 14.89
CA PRO A 9 -12.12 4.55 14.41
C PRO A 9 -12.17 3.87 13.03
N ARG A 10 -13.07 2.89 12.85
CA ARG A 10 -13.22 2.13 11.58
C ARG A 10 -13.60 2.99 10.36
N ARG A 11 -13.72 4.31 10.51
CA ARG A 11 -14.21 5.26 9.49
C ARG A 11 -13.25 6.41 9.18
N GLU A 12 -12.11 6.53 9.86
CA GLU A 12 -11.12 7.54 9.48
C GLU A 12 -10.41 7.11 8.20
N LYS A 13 -10.31 8.05 7.25
CA LYS A 13 -9.46 7.88 6.07
C LYS A 13 -8.04 7.63 6.55
N GLN A 14 -7.41 6.58 6.03
CA GLN A 14 -6.05 6.22 6.38
C GLN A 14 -5.11 6.68 5.28
N SER A 15 -4.30 7.68 5.58
CA SER A 15 -3.31 8.16 4.64
C SER A 15 -2.03 7.33 4.77
N PHE A 16 -1.61 6.78 3.64
CA PHE A 16 -0.34 6.11 3.45
C PHE A 16 0.44 6.87 2.37
N GLN A 17 1.72 7.11 2.62
CA GLN A 17 2.65 7.66 1.64
C GLN A 17 3.68 6.59 1.28
N ILE A 18 3.87 6.33 -0.01
CA ILE A 18 4.98 5.52 -0.52
C ILE A 18 6.03 6.48 -1.06
N PHE A 19 7.22 6.45 -0.46
CA PHE A 19 8.38 7.24 -0.89
C PHE A 19 9.41 6.35 -1.59
N PHE A 20 9.87 6.78 -2.77
CA PHE A 20 10.88 6.11 -3.58
C PHE A 20 12.20 6.87 -3.58
N PRO A 21 13.15 6.58 -2.67
CA PRO A 21 14.41 7.32 -2.56
C PRO A 21 15.32 7.21 -3.79
N SER A 22 15.15 6.17 -4.61
CA SER A 22 16.06 5.88 -5.73
C SER A 22 15.31 5.31 -6.94
N GLY A 23 14.05 5.73 -7.11
CA GLY A 23 13.16 5.27 -8.16
C GLY A 23 12.28 4.07 -7.81
N ILE A 24 11.27 3.82 -8.64
CA ILE A 24 10.15 2.90 -8.38
C ILE A 24 10.53 1.41 -8.33
N ASP A 25 11.66 1.04 -8.92
CA ASP A 25 12.18 -0.33 -8.94
C ASP A 25 13.08 -0.67 -7.76
N GLN A 26 13.36 0.30 -6.88
CA GLN A 26 14.18 0.12 -5.70
C GLN A 26 13.32 -0.03 -4.42
N LYS A 27 13.99 -0.15 -3.27
CA LYS A 27 13.34 -0.15 -1.96
C LYS A 27 12.52 1.14 -1.80
N ALA A 28 11.33 1.01 -1.23
CA ALA A 28 10.48 2.14 -0.91
C ALA A 28 10.21 2.23 0.59
N PHE A 29 9.73 3.37 1.06
CA PHE A 29 9.25 3.52 2.44
C PHE A 29 7.76 3.78 2.41
N LEU A 30 6.98 2.93 3.09
CA LEU A 30 5.57 3.14 3.30
C LEU A 30 5.38 3.76 4.69
N THR A 31 4.94 5.00 4.70
CA THR A 31 4.72 5.78 5.92
C THR A 31 3.25 6.06 6.11
N THR A 32 2.80 6.04 7.36
CA THR A 32 1.46 6.43 7.78
C THR A 32 1.55 7.19 9.09
N TRP A 33 0.54 7.98 9.45
CA TRP A 33 0.56 8.87 10.61
C TRP A 33 -0.57 8.56 11.57
N PRO A 34 -0.52 7.43 12.28
CA PRO A 34 -1.60 7.12 13.19
C PRO A 34 -1.56 8.10 14.37
N GLY A 35 -2.66 8.78 14.70
CA GLY A 35 -2.67 9.78 15.77
C GLY A 35 -1.59 10.88 15.64
N GLY A 36 -1.13 11.17 14.41
CA GLY A 36 -0.11 12.20 14.12
C GLY A 36 1.35 11.76 14.24
N THR A 37 1.67 10.57 14.73
CA THR A 37 3.05 10.07 14.81
C THR A 37 3.41 9.24 13.57
N PRO A 38 4.51 9.51 12.85
CA PRO A 38 4.88 8.75 11.67
C PRO A 38 5.32 7.33 12.03
N VAL A 39 4.79 6.34 11.30
CA VAL A 39 5.23 4.95 11.30
C VAL A 39 5.64 4.59 9.89
N SER A 40 6.93 4.31 9.70
CA SER A 40 7.50 3.95 8.40
C SER A 40 7.94 2.50 8.38
N VAL A 41 7.65 1.81 7.27
CA VAL A 41 8.18 0.48 6.97
C VAL A 41 8.91 0.49 5.63
N GLU A 42 10.11 -0.07 5.62
CA GLU A 42 10.79 -0.36 4.35
C GLU A 42 9.99 -1.40 3.56
N LEU A 43 9.83 -1.21 2.27
CA LEU A 43 9.18 -2.13 1.35
C LEU A 43 10.20 -2.68 0.36
N ASP A 44 10.19 -4.00 0.21
CA ASP A 44 10.84 -4.65 -0.91
C ASP A 44 10.11 -4.28 -2.23
N PRO A 45 10.83 -4.15 -3.37
CA PRO A 45 10.22 -3.85 -4.67
C PRO A 45 9.01 -4.75 -5.02
N ARG A 46 8.99 -5.99 -4.55
CA ARG A 46 7.87 -6.92 -4.79
C ARG A 46 6.58 -6.47 -4.09
N PHE A 47 6.68 -5.90 -2.88
CA PHE A 47 5.53 -5.38 -2.15
C PHE A 47 5.03 -4.07 -2.77
N VAL A 48 5.97 -3.23 -3.22
CA VAL A 48 5.67 -2.02 -3.98
C VAL A 48 4.83 -2.37 -5.21
N ARG A 49 5.31 -3.31 -6.03
CA ARG A 49 4.63 -3.74 -7.27
C ARG A 49 3.19 -4.18 -7.02
N LEU A 50 2.96 -4.96 -5.96
CA LEU A 50 1.62 -5.34 -5.52
C LEU A 50 0.74 -4.11 -5.20
N LEU A 51 1.25 -3.18 -4.39
CA LEU A 51 0.49 -1.99 -3.99
C LEU A 51 0.16 -1.08 -5.17
N LEU A 52 1.11 -0.85 -6.07
CA LEU A 52 0.91 -0.01 -7.26
C LEU A 52 -0.11 -0.60 -8.22
N VAL A 53 -0.12 -1.92 -8.41
CA VAL A 53 -1.11 -2.60 -9.25
C VAL A 53 -2.51 -2.51 -8.63
N LEU A 54 -2.64 -2.73 -7.31
CA LEU A 54 -3.91 -2.57 -6.62
C LEU A 54 -4.43 -1.13 -6.65
N TYR A 55 -3.53 -0.16 -6.52
CA TYR A 55 -3.85 1.26 -6.62
C TYR A 55 -4.37 1.63 -8.02
N ASP A 56 -3.68 1.19 -9.07
CA ASP A 56 -4.09 1.44 -10.45
C ASP A 56 -5.44 0.79 -10.80
N PHE A 57 -5.71 -0.44 -10.33
CA PHE A 57 -7.03 -1.04 -10.52
C PHE A 57 -8.15 -0.24 -9.88
N ARG A 58 -7.90 0.31 -8.69
CA ARG A 58 -8.88 1.18 -8.02
C ARG A 58 -9.11 2.47 -8.80
N LEU A 59 -8.06 3.11 -9.31
CA LEU A 59 -8.17 4.32 -10.13
C LEU A 59 -9.00 4.06 -11.38
N LYS A 60 -8.65 3.02 -12.15
CA LYS A 60 -9.36 2.63 -13.38
C LYS A 60 -10.84 2.36 -13.16
N ASP A 61 -11.20 1.71 -12.06
CA ASP A 61 -12.61 1.41 -11.73
C ASP A 61 -13.37 2.67 -11.27
N THR A 62 -12.67 3.67 -10.72
CA THR A 62 -13.24 4.94 -10.27
C THR A 62 -13.47 5.90 -11.43
N GLU A 63 -12.51 6.00 -12.35
CA GLU A 63 -12.57 6.89 -13.51
C GLU A 63 -13.66 6.51 -14.51
N LYS A 64 -13.98 5.22 -14.60
CA LYS A 64 -14.86 4.72 -15.66
C LYS A 64 -16.28 4.38 -15.21
N ASP A 65 -16.59 4.52 -13.91
CA ASP A 65 -17.85 4.04 -13.29
C ASP A 65 -18.23 2.59 -13.71
N VAL A 66 -17.22 1.77 -14.04
CA VAL A 66 -17.41 0.45 -14.69
C VAL A 66 -18.00 -0.60 -13.75
N GLN A 67 -17.80 -0.43 -12.44
CA GLN A 67 -18.18 -1.42 -11.43
C GLN A 67 -19.06 -0.80 -10.35
N PRO A 68 -20.04 -1.56 -9.81
CA PRO A 68 -20.78 -1.12 -8.64
C PRO A 68 -19.82 -0.92 -7.46
N PRO A 69 -20.11 0.03 -6.54
CA PRO A 69 -19.17 0.45 -5.48
C PRO A 69 -18.53 -0.70 -4.68
N GLU A 70 -19.30 -1.76 -4.43
CA GLU A 70 -18.88 -2.96 -3.71
C GLU A 70 -17.87 -3.84 -4.46
N ALA A 71 -17.85 -3.76 -5.79
CA ALA A 71 -16.97 -4.52 -6.67
C ALA A 71 -15.72 -3.74 -7.12
N ARG A 72 -15.71 -2.41 -6.96
CA ARG A 72 -14.57 -1.55 -7.35
C ARG A 72 -13.26 -1.96 -6.69
N GLY A 73 -12.21 -2.03 -7.51
CA GLY A 73 -10.84 -2.33 -7.11
C GLY A 73 -10.55 -3.80 -6.77
N TRP A 74 -11.56 -4.69 -6.75
CA TRP A 74 -11.33 -6.12 -6.55
C TRP A 74 -10.74 -6.76 -7.80
N ARG A 75 -9.67 -7.53 -7.62
CA ARG A 75 -9.10 -8.38 -8.66
C ARG A 75 -8.65 -9.73 -8.10
N SER A 76 -8.82 -10.78 -8.91
CA SER A 76 -8.29 -12.10 -8.59
C SER A 76 -6.77 -12.05 -8.45
N ARG A 77 -6.21 -13.03 -7.74
CA ARG A 77 -4.75 -13.12 -7.53
C ARG A 77 -4.02 -13.31 -8.85
N GLU A 78 -4.62 -14.07 -9.76
CA GLU A 78 -4.13 -14.35 -11.09
C GLU A 78 -4.10 -13.07 -11.94
N ALA A 79 -5.16 -12.24 -11.88
CA ALA A 79 -5.20 -10.97 -12.60
C ALA A 79 -4.13 -9.99 -12.09
N ILE A 80 -3.91 -9.93 -10.78
CA ILE A 80 -2.87 -9.10 -10.18
C ILE A 80 -1.48 -9.61 -10.58
N ALA A 81 -1.25 -10.92 -10.51
CA ALA A 81 0.00 -11.56 -10.88
C ALA A 81 0.36 -11.32 -12.36
N MET A 82 -0.61 -11.49 -13.27
CA MET A 82 -0.45 -11.19 -14.68
C MET A 82 -0.09 -9.72 -14.91
N GLU A 83 -0.76 -8.79 -14.23
CA GLU A 83 -0.49 -7.35 -14.38
C GLU A 83 0.89 -6.96 -13.84
N ILE A 84 1.35 -7.56 -12.73
CA ILE A 84 2.73 -7.40 -12.25
C ILE A 84 3.72 -7.90 -13.31
N GLY A 85 3.48 -9.08 -13.88
CA GLY A 85 4.34 -9.64 -14.93
C GLY A 85 4.37 -8.78 -16.19
N ARG A 86 3.21 -8.27 -16.62
CA ARG A 86 3.09 -7.36 -17.76
C ARG A 86 3.89 -6.06 -17.58
N ARG A 87 3.94 -5.51 -16.37
CA ARG A 87 4.65 -4.24 -16.08
C ARG A 87 6.15 -4.41 -15.92
N THR A 88 6.58 -5.56 -15.42
CA THR A 88 7.96 -5.72 -14.90
C THR A 88 8.77 -6.77 -15.65
N GLY A 89 8.14 -7.55 -16.53
CA GLY A 89 8.73 -8.72 -17.17
C GLY A 89 8.93 -9.91 -16.23
N TYR A 90 8.57 -9.81 -14.94
CA TYR A 90 8.76 -10.85 -13.94
C TYR A 90 7.48 -11.65 -13.69
N SER A 91 7.51 -12.96 -13.99
CA SER A 91 6.39 -13.84 -13.68
C SER A 91 6.32 -14.16 -12.19
N ILE A 92 5.13 -14.04 -11.62
CA ILE A 92 4.81 -14.40 -10.25
C ILE A 92 3.53 -15.24 -10.26
N ASP A 93 3.47 -16.30 -9.46
CA ASP A 93 2.24 -17.08 -9.32
C ASP A 93 1.32 -16.54 -8.19
N ALA A 94 0.08 -17.01 -8.18
CA ALA A 94 -0.94 -16.58 -7.21
C ALA A 94 -0.62 -16.98 -5.75
N GLN A 95 0.12 -18.07 -5.53
CA GLN A 95 0.51 -18.53 -4.20
C GLN A 95 1.61 -17.62 -3.63
N THR A 96 2.61 -17.31 -4.43
CA THR A 96 3.67 -16.35 -4.13
C THR A 96 3.09 -14.96 -3.88
N LEU A 97 2.12 -14.51 -4.68
CA LEU A 97 1.40 -13.26 -4.44
C LEU A 97 0.68 -13.25 -3.08
N SER A 98 0.05 -14.37 -2.71
CA SER A 98 -0.62 -14.53 -1.41
C SER A 98 0.38 -14.44 -0.26
N ALA A 99 1.57 -15.03 -0.42
CA ALA A 99 2.65 -14.92 0.55
C ALA A 99 3.13 -13.48 0.70
N TYR A 100 3.29 -12.73 -0.40
CA TYR A 100 3.69 -11.33 -0.36
C TYR A 100 2.66 -10.44 0.33
N ALA A 101 1.38 -10.60 0.01
CA ALA A 101 0.31 -9.88 0.71
C ALA A 101 0.32 -10.17 2.22
N ASN A 102 0.54 -11.43 2.62
CA ASN A 102 0.67 -11.84 4.02
C ASN A 102 1.87 -11.21 4.73
N GLN A 103 3.03 -11.22 4.07
CA GLN A 103 4.25 -10.63 4.61
C GLN A 103 4.11 -9.13 4.81
N LEU A 104 3.55 -8.41 3.83
CA LEU A 104 3.30 -6.98 3.93
C LEU A 104 2.36 -6.64 5.09
N THR A 105 1.24 -7.36 5.22
CA THR A 105 0.31 -7.16 6.34
C THR A 105 0.99 -7.39 7.69
N ARG A 106 1.83 -8.43 7.81
CA ARG A 106 2.57 -8.70 9.06
C ARG A 106 3.61 -7.63 9.36
N LYS A 107 4.33 -7.13 8.34
CA LYS A 107 5.34 -6.08 8.49
C LYS A 107 4.72 -4.79 9.02
N LEU A 108 3.60 -4.38 8.41
CA LEU A 108 2.81 -3.24 8.89
C LEU A 108 2.27 -3.47 10.29
N ALA A 109 1.66 -4.63 10.54
CA ALA A 109 1.12 -4.93 11.86
C ALA A 109 2.17 -4.86 12.97
N ARG A 110 3.39 -5.33 12.69
CA ARG A 110 4.50 -5.23 13.63
C ARG A 110 4.89 -3.77 13.88
N ALA A 111 5.06 -2.97 12.83
CA ALA A 111 5.43 -1.56 12.97
C ALA A 111 4.37 -0.75 13.73
N PHE A 112 3.09 -0.97 13.41
CA PHE A 112 1.98 -0.34 14.13
C PHE A 112 1.92 -0.73 15.60
N ARG A 113 2.09 -2.02 15.93
CA ARG A 113 2.07 -2.48 17.33
C ARG A 113 3.21 -1.91 18.17
N LEU A 114 4.37 -1.67 17.55
CA LEU A 114 5.50 -1.04 18.23
C LEU A 114 5.25 0.44 18.51
N ALA A 115 4.56 1.14 17.61
CA ALA A 115 4.24 2.55 17.77
C ALA A 115 2.99 2.79 18.63
N PHE A 116 2.04 1.86 18.66
CA PHE A 116 0.76 1.99 19.36
C PHE A 116 0.42 0.70 20.11
N VAL A 117 0.62 0.71 21.43
CA VAL A 117 0.23 -0.41 22.31
C VAL A 117 -1.30 -0.47 22.38
N GLY A 118 -1.88 -1.60 21.96
CA GLY A 118 -3.34 -1.84 22.03
C GLY A 118 -4.16 -1.38 20.81
N GLY A 119 -3.55 -0.68 19.85
CA GLY A 119 -4.23 -0.22 18.65
C GLY A 119 -4.52 -1.33 17.62
N ARG A 120 -5.68 -1.25 16.94
CA ARG A 120 -5.99 -2.15 15.82
C ARG A 120 -5.22 -1.70 14.58
N VAL A 121 -4.36 -2.59 14.07
CA VAL A 121 -3.65 -2.37 12.81
C VAL A 121 -4.68 -2.30 11.68
N PRO A 122 -4.75 -1.19 10.94
CA PRO A 122 -5.65 -1.10 9.81
C PRO A 122 -5.19 -1.99 8.66
N PRO A 123 -6.12 -2.68 7.96
CA PRO A 123 -5.75 -3.52 6.83
C PRO A 123 -5.39 -2.65 5.62
N LEU A 124 -4.15 -2.74 5.13
CA LEU A 124 -3.76 -2.09 3.88
C LEU A 124 -4.32 -2.80 2.64
N ILE A 125 -4.59 -4.10 2.72
CA ILE A 125 -5.11 -4.92 1.63
C ILE A 125 -6.33 -5.68 2.13
N ASP A 126 -7.46 -5.41 1.51
CA ASP A 126 -8.70 -6.16 1.71
C ASP A 126 -8.61 -7.49 0.95
N ARG A 127 -9.16 -8.55 1.55
CA ARG A 127 -9.11 -9.91 0.98
C ARG A 127 -10.47 -10.58 1.03
N ARG A 128 -10.89 -11.19 -0.08
CA ARG A 128 -12.10 -11.99 -0.16
C ARG A 128 -11.83 -13.24 -1.01
N ARG A 129 -12.21 -14.41 -0.48
CA ARG A 129 -11.92 -15.71 -1.11
C ARG A 129 -12.35 -15.79 -2.58
N ASN A 130 -13.50 -15.20 -2.92
CA ASN A 130 -14.09 -15.28 -4.26
C ASN A 130 -13.77 -14.07 -5.16
N LEU A 131 -13.18 -12.99 -4.62
CA LEU A 131 -12.91 -11.75 -5.36
C LEU A 131 -11.42 -11.41 -5.46
N GLY A 132 -10.58 -12.04 -4.64
CA GLY A 132 -9.13 -11.79 -4.59
C GLY A 132 -8.77 -10.68 -3.62
N TYR A 133 -8.05 -9.66 -4.11
CA TYR A 133 -7.52 -8.55 -3.31
C TYR A 133 -7.94 -7.19 -3.85
N ARG A 134 -7.98 -6.19 -2.96
CA ARG A 134 -8.11 -4.78 -3.32
C ARG A 134 -7.38 -3.87 -2.33
N LEU A 135 -7.11 -2.65 -2.76
CA LEU A 135 -6.85 -1.53 -1.84
C LEU A 135 -8.19 -1.08 -1.23
N PRO A 136 -8.34 -1.03 0.10
CA PRO A 136 -9.61 -0.61 0.72
C PRO A 136 -10.01 0.81 0.32
N PRO A 137 -11.31 1.12 0.25
CA PRO A 137 -11.78 2.44 -0.18
C PRO A 137 -11.44 3.57 0.81
N HIS A 138 -11.21 3.24 2.08
CA HIS A 138 -10.82 4.20 3.11
C HIS A 138 -9.30 4.40 3.21
N VAL A 139 -8.51 3.64 2.43
CA VAL A 139 -7.05 3.84 2.34
C VAL A 139 -6.78 4.88 1.28
N GLU A 140 -6.13 5.98 1.63
CA GLU A 140 -5.58 6.94 0.69
C GLU A 140 -4.09 6.64 0.51
N LEU A 141 -3.66 6.43 -0.73
CA LEU A 141 -2.27 6.10 -1.05
C LEU A 141 -1.69 7.22 -1.90
N THR A 142 -0.72 7.94 -1.37
CA THR A 142 0.03 8.98 -2.07
C THR A 142 1.37 8.40 -2.49
N ILE A 143 1.72 8.53 -3.77
CA ILE A 143 3.01 8.11 -4.31
C ILE A 143 3.90 9.35 -4.39
N ILE A 144 5.06 9.29 -3.74
CA ILE A 144 6.07 10.36 -3.73
C ILE A 144 7.32 9.79 -4.40
N ASP A 145 7.62 10.29 -5.59
CA ASP A 145 8.89 10.00 -6.23
C ASP A 145 9.97 10.87 -5.60
N GLY A 146 10.96 10.21 -5.00
CA GLY A 146 12.07 10.83 -4.31
C GLY A 146 13.30 10.98 -5.17
N ALA A 147 13.19 10.80 -6.50
CA ALA A 147 14.23 11.25 -7.41
C ALA A 147 14.56 12.71 -7.04
N ILE A 148 15.72 12.88 -6.41
CA ILE A 148 16.33 14.19 -6.24
C ILE A 148 16.33 14.79 -7.63
N GLN A 149 15.63 15.92 -7.82
CA GLN A 149 15.94 16.79 -8.95
C GLN A 149 17.40 17.22 -8.73
N GLU A 150 18.34 16.50 -9.32
CA GLU A 150 19.70 16.98 -9.55
C GLU A 150 19.61 18.14 -10.55
N ASP A 151 19.02 19.27 -10.16
CA ASP A 151 18.97 20.45 -11.03
C ASP A 151 18.76 21.79 -10.30
N GLN A 152 19.12 21.87 -9.01
CA GLN A 152 19.37 23.15 -8.35
C GLN A 152 20.59 23.08 -7.42
N VAL A 153 21.74 22.75 -8.00
CA VAL A 153 23.02 23.29 -7.50
C VAL A 153 23.57 24.14 -8.62
N THR A 154 23.13 25.40 -8.68
CA THR A 154 23.94 26.43 -9.35
C THR A 154 25.19 26.57 -8.48
N PRO A 155 26.40 26.24 -8.96
CA PRO A 155 27.59 26.77 -8.33
C PRO A 155 27.55 28.26 -8.62
N GLY A 156 27.37 29.07 -7.58
CA GLY A 156 27.58 30.50 -7.70
C GLY A 156 28.99 30.75 -8.23
N ASN A 157 29.06 31.40 -9.39
CA ASN A 157 30.20 32.17 -9.87
C ASN A 157 29.65 33.53 -10.31
#